data_AF-A0A830BDZ4-F1
#
_entry.id   AF-A0A830BDZ4-F1
#
_cell.length_a   1.000
_cell.length_b   1.000
_cell.length_c   1.000
_cell.angle_alpha   90.00
_cell.angle_beta   90.00
_cell.angle_gamma   90.00
#
_symmetry.space_group_name_H-M   'P 1'
#
loop_
_entity.id
_entity.type
_entity.pdbx_description
1 polymer ?
#
loop_
_entity_poly.entity_id
_entity_poly.type
_entity_poly.pdbx_seq_one_letter_code
_entity_poly.pdbx_strand_id
1 'polypeptide(L)' 'MMSPSSQSSTGFSAPKGPLLEAKKLAAELFGAKETWFLVGGTSCGVQAAVMATCSPGDIIILPRNAHVSATTGVIFSGA' A
#
# COMPACT_ATOMS: atom_id res chain seq x y z
N MET A 1 27.07 14.26 19.32
CA MET A 1 26.28 13.53 20.33
C MET A 1 24.86 14.09 20.29
N MET A 2 23.94 13.47 19.56
CA MET A 2 22.52 13.86 19.52
C MET A 2 21.74 13.01 20.54
N SER A 3 20.87 13.68 21.30
CA SER A 3 20.06 13.13 22.40
C SER A 3 19.11 12.00 21.95
N PRO A 4 18.79 11.01 22.81
CA PRO A 4 18.00 9.83 22.45
C PRO A 4 16.47 10.04 22.44
N SER A 5 15.97 11.27 22.38
CA SER A 5 14.55 11.61 22.57
C SER A 5 13.66 11.55 21.30
N SER A 6 14.15 11.07 20.16
CA SER A 6 13.39 11.07 18.89
C SER A 6 13.08 9.69 18.29
N GLN A 7 13.25 8.58 19.03
CA GLN A 7 12.95 7.23 18.52
C GLN A 7 11.46 6.84 18.52
N SER A 8 10.54 7.80 18.45
CA SER A 8 9.10 7.57 18.24
C SER A 8 8.73 7.62 16.75
N SER A 9 9.45 6.90 15.88
CA SER A 9 9.18 6.96 14.43
C SER A 9 7.90 6.17 14.08
N THR A 10 6.73 6.73 14.39
CA THR A 10 5.39 6.24 14.06
C THR A 10 5.03 6.62 12.62
N GLY A 11 5.92 6.39 11.66
CA GLY A 11 5.68 6.70 10.25
C GLY A 11 4.92 5.58 9.53
N PHE A 12 3.99 5.92 8.64
CA PHE A 12 3.24 4.93 7.84
C PHE A 12 4.12 4.12 6.88
N SER A 13 5.21 4.72 6.38
CA SER A 13 6.14 4.08 5.45
C SER A 13 7.06 3.05 6.12
N ALA A 14 7.40 3.24 7.40
CA ALA A 14 8.23 2.33 8.18
C ALA A 14 7.62 2.16 9.59
N PRO A 15 6.53 1.38 9.71
CA PRO A 15 5.76 1.30 10.95
C PRO A 15 6.59 0.65 12.04
N LYS A 16 6.67 1.32 13.20
CA LYS A 16 7.25 0.80 14.44
C LYS A 16 6.29 1.04 15.61
N GLY A 17 6.41 0.22 16.65
CA GLY A 17 5.60 0.35 17.86
C GLY A 17 4.10 0.11 17.60
N PRO A 18 3.19 0.94 18.15
CA PRO A 18 1.75 0.68 18.13
C PRO A 18 1.15 0.51 16.73
N LEU A 19 1.69 1.22 15.73
CA LEU A 19 1.19 1.14 14.35
C LEU A 19 1.48 -0.21 13.72
N LEU A 20 2.61 -0.84 14.05
CA LEU A 20 2.95 -2.18 13.56
C LEU A 20 1.99 -3.22 14.15
N GLU A 21 1.72 -3.13 15.45
CA GLU A 21 0.76 -4.02 16.12
C GLU A 21 -0.66 -3.84 15.56
N ALA A 22 -1.09 -2.61 15.31
CA ALA A 22 -2.37 -2.36 14.66
C ALA A 22 -2.46 -2.99 13.25
N LYS A 23 -1.38 -2.93 12.45
CA LYS A 23 -1.33 -3.59 11.13
C LYS A 23 -1.41 -5.11 11.24
N LYS A 24 -0.72 -5.72 12.22
CA LYS A 24 -0.76 -7.17 12.46
C LYS A 24 -2.16 -7.64 12.88
N LEU A 25 -2.77 -6.93 13.83
CA LEU A 25 -4.14 -7.22 14.28
C LEU A 25 -5.15 -7.07 13.12
N ALA A 26 -5.00 -6.04 12.28
CA ALA A 26 -5.82 -5.90 11.09
C ALA A 26 -5.61 -7.05 10.11
N ALA A 27 -4.37 -7.48 9.88
CA ALA A 27 -4.06 -8.62 9.02
C ALA A 27 -4.70 -9.91 9.52
N GLU A 28 -4.66 -10.16 10.84
CA GLU A 28 -5.33 -11.29 11.48
C GLU A 28 -6.85 -11.21 11.32
N LEU A 29 -7.45 -10.05 11.57
CA LEU A 29 -8.89 -9.84 11.45
C LEU A 29 -9.41 -10.09 10.04
N PHE A 30 -8.69 -9.62 9.02
CA PHE A 30 -9.08 -9.77 7.61
C PHE A 30 -8.57 -11.06 6.97
N GLY A 31 -7.80 -11.88 7.70
CA GLY A 31 -7.19 -13.11 7.17
C GLY A 31 -6.15 -12.87 6.07
N ALA A 32 -5.49 -11.71 6.08
CA ALA A 32 -4.48 -11.34 5.10
C ALA A 32 -3.06 -11.63 5.61
N LYS A 33 -2.11 -11.86 4.70
CA LYS A 33 -0.68 -12.01 5.07
C LYS A 33 -0.10 -10.73 5.66
N GLU A 34 -0.44 -9.59 5.06
CA GLU A 34 0.01 -8.25 5.45
C GLU A 34 -1.14 -7.28 5.17
N THR A 35 -1.24 -6.22 5.98
CA THR A 35 -2.25 -5.16 5.78
C THR A 35 -1.57 -3.80 5.81
N TRP A 36 -1.87 -2.93 4.86
CA TRP A 36 -1.39 -1.55 4.83
C TRP A 36 -2.54 -0.57 5.02
N PHE A 37 -2.33 0.43 5.88
CA PHE A 37 -3.29 1.51 6.06
C PHE A 37 -3.06 2.59 5.01
N LEU A 38 -4.16 3.00 4.37
CA LEU A 38 -4.17 3.95 3.27
C LEU A 38 -4.94 5.21 3.70
N VAL A 39 -4.32 6.37 3.54
CA VAL A 39 -4.95 7.68 3.83
C VAL A 39 -5.53 8.35 2.57
N GLY A 40 -5.08 7.95 1.38
CA GLY A 40 -5.56 8.47 0.09
C GLY A 40 -6.77 7.73 -0.48
N GLY A 41 -7.48 6.98 0.38
CA GLY A 41 -8.60 6.13 -0.02
C GLY A 41 -8.19 4.92 -0.89
N THR A 42 -9.19 4.19 -1.36
CA THR A 42 -8.98 2.96 -2.15
C THR A 42 -8.29 3.22 -3.49
N SER A 43 -8.47 4.40 -4.09
CA SER A 43 -7.82 4.76 -5.35
C SER A 43 -6.29 4.67 -5.27
N CYS A 44 -5.69 5.20 -4.19
CA CYS A 44 -4.25 5.12 -4.00
C CYS A 44 -3.80 3.68 -3.71
N GLY A 45 -4.64 2.88 -3.05
CA GLY A 45 -4.38 1.47 -2.80
C GLY A 45 -4.31 0.65 -4.09
N VAL A 46 -5.27 0.84 -4.99
CA VAL A 46 -5.30 0.15 -6.29
C VAL A 46 -4.10 0.55 -7.14
N GLN A 47 -3.77 1.84 -7.20
CA GLN A 47 -2.60 2.32 -7.92
C GLN A 47 -1.31 1.73 -7.34
N ALA A 48 -1.16 1.74 -6.01
CA ALA A 48 -0.01 1.16 -5.33
C ALA A 48 0.11 -0.35 -5.58
N ALA A 49 -1.01 -1.08 -5.58
CA ALA A 49 -1.03 -2.50 -5.89
C ALA A 49 -0.51 -2.76 -7.31
N VAL A 50 -1.04 -2.06 -8.32
CA VAL A 50 -0.61 -2.23 -9.73
C VAL A 50 0.86 -1.87 -9.91
N MET A 51 1.31 -0.72 -9.39
CA MET A 51 2.71 -0.29 -9.50
C MET A 51 3.69 -1.19 -8.72
N ALA A 52 3.26 -1.85 -7.65
CA ALA A 52 4.09 -2.77 -6.89
C ALA A 52 4.23 -4.13 -7.56
N THR A 53 3.26 -4.52 -8.40
CA THR A 53 3.24 -5.84 -9.06
C THR A 53 3.71 -5.81 -10.51
N CYS A 54 3.47 -4.72 -11.23
CA CYS A 54 3.70 -4.63 -12.67
C CYS A 54 4.86 -3.70 -12.99
N SER A 55 5.68 -4.10 -13.96
CA SER A 55 6.74 -3.30 -14.57
C SER A 55 6.29 -2.79 -15.95
N PRO A 56 6.97 -1.77 -16.51
CA PRO A 56 6.66 -1.30 -17.85
C PRO A 56 6.73 -2.43 -18.90
N GLY A 57 5.66 -2.60 -19.68
CA GLY A 57 5.53 -3.64 -20.71
C GLY A 57 4.95 -4.98 -20.23
N ASP A 58 4.62 -5.12 -18.94
CA ASP A 58 3.94 -6.31 -18.42
C ASP A 58 2.48 -6.37 -18.83
N ILE A 59 1.96 -7.56 -19.13
CA ILE A 59 0.55 -7.72 -19.51
C ILE A 59 -0.31 -7.91 -18.25
N ILE A 60 -1.26 -6.99 -18.04
CA ILE A 60 -2.27 -7.06 -16.96
C ILE A 60 -3.68 -7.33 -17.51
N ILE A 61 -4.42 -8.22 -16.86
CA ILE A 61 -5.82 -8.49 -17.20
C ILE A 61 -6.72 -7.60 -16.34
N LEU A 62 -7.48 -6.71 -16.98
CA LEU A 62 -8.47 -5.87 -16.32
C LEU A 62 -9.89 -6.20 -16.81
N PRO A 63 -10.88 -6.29 -15.91
CA PRO A 63 -12.27 -6.43 -16.31
C PRO A 63 -12.76 -5.11 -16.94
N ARG A 64 -13.72 -5.21 -17.88
CA ARG A 64 -14.21 -4.03 -18.61
C ARG A 64 -14.90 -2.99 -17.72
N ASN A 65 -15.42 -3.41 -16.57
CA ASN A 65 -16.05 -2.56 -15.55
C ASN A 65 -15.09 -2.11 -14.44
N ALA A 66 -13.77 -2.22 -14.65
CA ALA A 66 -12.79 -1.74 -13.68
C ALA A 66 -13.00 -0.25 -13.38
N HIS A 67 -12.86 0.12 -12.11
CA HIS A 67 -12.92 1.52 -11.70
C HIS A 67 -11.75 2.31 -12.31
N VAL A 68 -11.94 3.60 -12.58
CA VAL A 68 -10.95 4.46 -13.25
C VAL A 68 -9.57 4.43 -12.59
N SER A 69 -9.52 4.23 -11.26
CA SER A 69 -8.28 4.11 -10.49
C SER A 69 -7.39 2.93 -10.93
N ALA A 70 -7.97 1.82 -11.39
CA ALA A 70 -7.22 0.69 -11.91
C ALA A 70 -6.54 1.04 -13.24
N THR A 71 -7.28 1.67 -14.16
CA THR A 71 -6.73 2.17 -15.42
C THR A 71 -5.63 3.21 -15.19
N THR A 72 -5.82 4.12 -14.22
CA THR A 72 -4.76 5.07 -13.83
C THR A 72 -3.52 4.36 -13.29
N GLY A 73 -3.70 3.29 -12.49
CA GLY A 73 -2.59 2.47 -12.01
C GLY A 73 -1.77 1.84 -13.14
N VAL A 74 -2.45 1.31 -14.17
CA VAL A 74 -1.80 0.76 -15.37
C VAL A 74 -0.98 1.83 -16.09
N ILE A 75 -1.60 2.98 -16.35
CA ILE A 75 -0.92 4.13 -16.96
C ILE A 75 0.35 4.53 -16.18
N PHE A 76 0.30 4.54 -14.85
CA PHE A 76 1.46 4.87 -14.01
C PHE A 76 2.54 3.79 -14.02
N SER A 77 2.15 2.52 -14.05
CA SER A 77 3.11 1.40 -14.11
C SER A 77 3.76 1.23 -15.48
N GLY A 78 3.12 1.72 -16.55
CA GLY A 78 3.55 1.50 -17.94
C GLY A 78 3.34 0.05 -18.43
N ALA A 79 2.59 -0.74 -17.67
CA ALA A 79 2.12 -2.08 -18.06
C ALA A 79 1.15 -2.00 -19.25
#